data_AF-G7E8B4-F1
#
_entry.id   AF-G7E8B4-F1
#
_cell.length_a   1.000
_cell.length_b   1.000
_cell.length_c   1.000
_cell.angle_alpha   90.00
_cell.angle_beta   90.00
_cell.angle_gamma   90.00
#
_symmetry.space_group_name_H-M   'P 1'
#
loop_
_entity.id
_entity.type
_entity.pdbx_description
1 polymer ?
#
loop_
_entity_poly.entity_id
_entity_poly.type
_entity_poly.pdbx_seq_one_letter_code
_entity_poly.pdbx_strand_id
1 'polypeptide(L)'
;MTSTQAASFSRYVAYGAVAALVATTGYCVYFDHKRRNDPVFRKRLDIAERRVEKAKRLDAQRAKDTNRAALRRAVSLIDMDELKANMLSEESMERFFLDQLTLAETLISRGEEYYVPAVLAFYKAFISFPRPQELLTVYRQIQPTEVYEMFMEVIATQLGGAGAASRSAQPRGNAILEEIDQSDPPPPSAPQVNGQTSSQTSSPKSGGSGTSYVQVERPQGSSPAADTARPQPSAESSDPPESAI
;
A
#
# COMPACT_ATOMS: atom_id res chain seq x y z
N MET A 1 -33.42 -29.26 -76.47
CA MET A 1 -33.73 -27.98 -75.79
C MET A 1 -33.62 -28.06 -74.26
N THR A 2 -33.29 -29.20 -73.65
CA THR A 2 -33.22 -29.39 -72.18
C THR A 2 -31.89 -29.00 -71.52
N SER A 3 -30.79 -28.94 -72.29
CA SER A 3 -29.44 -28.65 -71.76
C SER A 3 -29.29 -27.19 -71.25
N THR A 4 -29.91 -26.22 -71.93
CA THR A 4 -29.82 -24.80 -71.57
C THR A 4 -30.58 -24.47 -70.28
N GLN A 5 -31.68 -25.18 -69.99
CA GLN A 5 -32.51 -24.98 -68.80
C GLN A 5 -31.84 -25.50 -67.52
N ALA A 6 -31.07 -26.59 -67.61
CA ALA A 6 -30.29 -27.13 -66.50
C ALA A 6 -29.11 -26.20 -66.12
N ALA A 7 -28.47 -25.59 -67.13
CA ALA A 7 -27.36 -24.66 -66.92
C ALA A 7 -27.80 -23.34 -66.24
N SER A 8 -28.98 -22.81 -66.59
CA SER A 8 -29.55 -21.63 -65.94
C SER A 8 -30.00 -21.92 -64.51
N PHE A 9 -30.60 -23.09 -64.23
CA PHE A 9 -30.97 -23.49 -62.87
C PHE A 9 -29.77 -23.60 -61.92
N SER A 10 -28.68 -24.23 -62.36
CA SER A 10 -27.42 -24.31 -61.58
C SER A 10 -26.86 -22.93 -61.23
N ARG A 11 -26.95 -21.97 -62.17
CA ARG A 11 -26.56 -20.58 -61.92
C ARG A 11 -27.43 -19.90 -60.87
N TYR A 12 -28.76 -20.08 -60.92
CA TYR A 12 -29.66 -19.53 -59.88
C TYR A 12 -29.37 -20.10 -58.49
N VAL A 13 -29.06 -21.40 -58.39
CA VAL A 13 -28.65 -22.02 -57.12
C VAL A 13 -27.31 -21.44 -56.62
N ALA A 14 -26.33 -21.27 -57.49
CA ALA A 14 -25.05 -20.66 -57.15
C ALA A 14 -25.21 -19.20 -56.69
N TYR A 15 -26.03 -18.39 -57.39
CA TYR A 15 -26.33 -17.02 -56.98
C TYR A 15 -27.07 -16.95 -55.65
N GLY A 16 -28.02 -17.88 -55.40
CA GLY A 16 -28.72 -17.98 -54.12
C GLY A 16 -27.79 -18.29 -52.95
N ALA A 17 -26.83 -19.20 -53.14
CA ALA A 17 -25.84 -19.54 -52.11
C ALA A 17 -24.90 -18.36 -51.81
N VAL A 18 -24.44 -17.64 -52.83
CA VAL A 18 -23.61 -16.43 -52.66
C VAL A 18 -24.39 -15.32 -51.96
N ALA A 19 -25.64 -15.07 -52.36
CA ALA A 19 -26.49 -14.06 -51.73
C ALA A 19 -26.76 -14.38 -50.26
N ALA A 20 -27.01 -15.66 -49.93
CA ALA A 20 -27.20 -16.10 -48.55
C ALA A 20 -25.94 -15.86 -47.71
N LEU A 21 -24.75 -16.22 -48.22
CA LEU A 21 -23.48 -15.98 -47.53
C LEU A 21 -23.24 -14.49 -47.28
N VAL A 22 -23.43 -13.64 -48.29
CA VAL A 22 -23.25 -12.19 -48.16
C VAL A 22 -24.25 -11.60 -47.16
N ALA A 23 -25.52 -12.02 -47.20
CA ALA A 23 -26.54 -11.57 -46.25
C ALA A 23 -26.21 -11.99 -44.82
N THR A 24 -25.77 -13.24 -44.61
CA THR A 24 -25.36 -13.74 -43.29
C THR A 24 -24.13 -12.98 -42.78
N THR A 25 -23.08 -12.84 -43.59
CA THR A 25 -21.87 -12.10 -43.20
C THR A 25 -22.19 -10.63 -42.92
N GLY A 26 -22.99 -9.98 -43.77
CA GLY A 26 -23.44 -8.60 -43.56
C GLY A 26 -24.23 -8.44 -42.26
N TYR A 27 -25.12 -9.37 -41.94
CA TYR A 27 -25.86 -9.38 -40.68
C TYR A 27 -24.95 -9.61 -39.47
N CYS A 28 -23.96 -10.52 -39.57
CA CYS A 28 -22.98 -10.73 -38.51
C CYS A 28 -22.17 -9.45 -38.23
N VAL A 29 -21.70 -8.76 -39.27
CA VAL A 29 -20.97 -7.49 -39.14
C VAL A 29 -21.86 -6.41 -38.53
N TYR A 30 -23.11 -6.27 -39.00
CA TYR A 30 -24.06 -5.31 -38.44
C TYR A 30 -24.36 -5.59 -36.96
N PHE A 31 -24.61 -6.85 -36.61
CA PHE A 31 -24.94 -7.23 -35.25
C PHE A 31 -23.76 -7.02 -34.29
N ASP A 32 -22.54 -7.37 -34.71
CA ASP A 32 -21.35 -7.09 -33.91
C ASP A 32 -21.09 -5.58 -33.77
N HIS A 33 -21.29 -4.79 -34.84
CA HIS A 33 -21.21 -3.33 -34.78
C HIS A 33 -22.25 -2.72 -33.84
N LYS A 34 -23.52 -3.16 -33.94
CA LYS A 34 -24.60 -2.71 -33.05
C LYS A 34 -24.32 -3.03 -31.58
N ARG A 35 -23.75 -4.22 -31.31
CA ARG A 35 -23.33 -4.62 -29.96
C ARG A 35 -22.16 -3.77 -29.45
N ARG A 36 -21.17 -3.50 -30.29
CA ARG A 36 -19.97 -2.73 -29.90
C ARG A 36 -20.21 -1.23 -29.73
N ASN A 37 -21.27 -0.69 -30.33
CA ASN A 37 -21.58 0.74 -30.28
C ASN A 37 -22.74 1.08 -29.32
N ASP A 38 -23.06 0.20 -28.36
CA ASP A 38 -24.09 0.46 -27.35
C ASP A 38 -23.63 1.58 -26.39
N PRO A 39 -24.38 2.70 -26.29
CA PRO A 39 -24.01 3.82 -25.42
C PRO A 39 -24.02 3.43 -23.92
N VAL A 40 -24.78 2.41 -23.53
CA VAL A 40 -24.82 1.93 -22.14
C VAL A 40 -23.51 1.25 -21.75
N PHE A 41 -22.90 0.49 -22.65
CA PHE A 41 -21.62 -0.17 -22.41
C PHE A 41 -20.48 0.85 -22.20
N ARG A 42 -20.41 1.87 -23.06
CA ARG A 42 -19.42 2.95 -22.94
C ARG A 42 -19.56 3.71 -21.63
N LYS A 43 -20.79 4.09 -21.26
CA LYS A 43 -21.06 4.73 -19.97
C LYS A 43 -20.61 3.87 -18.79
N ARG A 44 -20.83 2.55 -18.84
CA ARG A 44 -20.37 1.63 -17.78
C ARG A 44 -18.85 1.55 -17.70
N LEU A 45 -18.14 1.54 -18.83
CA LEU A 45 -16.68 1.61 -18.87
C LEU A 45 -16.17 2.92 -18.28
N ASP A 46 -16.71 4.06 -18.71
CA ASP A 46 -16.31 5.38 -18.19
C ASP A 46 -16.52 5.45 -16.66
N ILE A 47 -17.66 4.94 -16.17
CA ILE A 47 -17.94 4.87 -14.73
C ILE A 47 -16.94 3.93 -14.03
N ALA A 48 -16.64 2.77 -14.62
CA ALA A 48 -15.69 1.82 -14.04
C ALA A 48 -14.26 2.39 -13.98
N GLU A 49 -13.80 3.04 -15.06
CA GLU A 49 -12.50 3.71 -15.11
C GLU A 49 -12.40 4.82 -14.07
N ARG A 50 -13.43 5.69 -13.99
CA ARG A 50 -13.51 6.73 -12.95
C ARG A 50 -13.51 6.15 -11.55
N ARG A 51 -14.15 5.00 -11.32
CA ARG A 51 -14.13 4.32 -10.02
C ARG A 51 -12.75 3.79 -9.68
N VAL A 52 -12.04 3.19 -10.63
CA VAL A 52 -10.67 2.69 -10.44
C VAL A 52 -9.71 3.86 -10.19
N GLU A 53 -9.83 4.96 -10.94
CA GLU A 53 -9.00 6.14 -10.72
C GLU A 53 -9.26 6.77 -9.35
N LYS A 54 -10.53 6.93 -8.97
CA LYS A 54 -10.91 7.40 -7.62
C LYS A 54 -10.35 6.49 -6.53
N ALA A 55 -10.46 5.17 -6.69
CA ALA A 55 -9.90 4.21 -5.73
C ALA A 55 -8.38 4.37 -5.60
N LYS A 56 -7.64 4.42 -6.72
CA LYS A 56 -6.19 4.65 -6.71
C LYS A 56 -5.80 5.97 -6.03
N ARG A 57 -6.53 7.05 -6.29
CA ARG A 57 -6.30 8.36 -5.64
C ARG A 57 -6.56 8.30 -4.13
N LEU A 58 -7.65 7.64 -3.71
CA LEU A 58 -7.98 7.47 -2.30
C LEU A 58 -6.94 6.61 -1.58
N ASP A 59 -6.48 5.53 -2.19
CA ASP A 59 -5.45 4.66 -1.60
C ASP A 59 -4.10 5.38 -1.50
N ALA A 60 -3.71 6.17 -2.51
CA ALA A 60 -2.53 7.01 -2.45
C ALA A 60 -2.64 8.11 -1.37
N GLN A 61 -3.81 8.73 -1.21
CA GLN A 61 -4.05 9.70 -0.14
C GLN A 61 -3.96 9.05 1.24
N ARG A 62 -4.59 7.88 1.42
CA ARG A 62 -4.49 7.12 2.68
C ARG A 62 -3.05 6.77 3.04
N ALA A 63 -2.26 6.29 2.07
CA ALA A 63 -0.85 5.99 2.30
C ALA A 63 -0.04 7.23 2.72
N LYS A 64 -0.30 8.38 2.09
CA LYS A 64 0.31 9.66 2.49
C LYS A 64 -0.13 10.05 3.90
N ASP A 65 -1.42 9.95 4.22
CA ASP A 65 -1.96 10.31 5.53
C ASP A 65 -1.43 9.41 6.65
N THR A 66 -1.28 8.10 6.40
CA THR A 66 -0.68 7.17 7.36
C THR A 66 0.78 7.50 7.63
N ASN A 67 1.57 7.77 6.58
CA ASN A 67 2.98 8.14 6.71
C ASN A 67 3.12 9.46 7.48
N ARG A 68 2.32 10.46 7.10
CA ARG A 68 2.22 11.76 7.75
C ARG A 68 1.84 11.64 9.23
N ALA A 69 0.87 10.80 9.60
CA ALA A 69 0.49 10.56 10.99
C ALA A 69 1.58 9.84 11.79
N ALA A 70 2.22 8.82 11.21
CA ALA A 70 3.32 8.09 11.83
C ALA A 70 4.52 9.01 12.07
N LEU A 71 4.86 9.84 11.09
CA LEU A 71 5.97 10.77 11.15
C LEU A 71 5.76 11.86 12.20
N ARG A 72 4.55 12.45 12.28
CA ARG A 72 4.22 13.41 13.35
C ARG A 72 4.37 12.81 14.75
N ARG A 73 3.87 11.59 14.95
CA ARG A 73 4.02 10.89 16.23
C ARG A 73 5.49 10.67 16.56
N ALA A 74 6.27 10.14 15.61
CA ALA A 74 7.68 9.87 15.82
C ALA A 74 8.49 11.14 16.14
N VAL A 75 8.22 12.25 15.45
CA VAL A 75 8.89 13.53 15.69
C VAL A 75 8.52 14.12 17.05
N SER A 76 7.25 14.00 17.47
CA SER A 76 6.81 14.49 18.79
C SER A 76 7.46 13.77 19.98
N LEU A 77 8.02 12.58 19.75
CA LEU A 77 8.74 11.81 20.76
C LEU A 77 10.23 12.19 20.86
N ILE A 78 10.76 12.99 19.92
CA ILE A 78 12.14 13.44 19.99
C ILE A 78 12.18 14.68 20.88
N ASP A 79 12.81 14.55 22.04
CA ASP A 79 13.16 15.69 22.88
C ASP A 79 14.36 16.42 22.26
N MET A 80 14.09 17.61 21.70
CA MET A 80 15.09 18.44 21.03
C MET A 80 16.13 18.97 22.02
N ASP A 81 15.70 19.30 23.23
CA ASP A 81 16.53 19.95 24.23
C ASP A 81 17.43 18.91 24.89
N GLU A 82 16.91 17.71 25.14
CA GLU A 82 17.73 16.57 25.58
C GLU A 82 18.77 16.18 24.52
N LEU A 83 18.38 16.12 23.23
CA LEU A 83 19.31 15.72 22.18
C LEU A 83 20.48 16.71 22.04
N LYS A 84 20.22 18.01 22.18
CA LYS A 84 21.26 19.05 22.19
C LYS A 84 22.05 19.06 23.49
N ALA A 85 21.39 18.89 24.63
CA ALA A 85 22.05 18.88 25.93
C ALA A 85 23.00 17.69 26.10
N ASN A 86 22.66 16.52 25.53
CA ASN A 86 23.52 15.34 25.58
C ASN A 86 24.74 15.44 24.62
N MET A 87 24.77 16.46 23.75
CA MET A 87 25.82 16.69 22.77
C MET A 87 26.50 18.04 22.99
N LEU A 88 27.26 18.14 24.10
CA LEU A 88 27.95 19.38 24.47
C LEU A 88 29.20 19.69 23.63
N SER A 89 29.79 18.70 22.95
CA SER A 89 31.01 18.89 22.14
C SER A 89 30.68 18.92 20.65
N GLU A 90 31.30 19.86 19.92
CA GLU A 90 31.18 19.98 18.47
C GLU A 90 31.56 18.67 17.75
N GLU A 91 32.61 17.98 18.22
CA GLU A 91 33.03 16.70 17.62
C GLU A 91 31.97 15.60 17.78
N SER A 92 31.28 15.56 18.93
CA SER A 92 30.23 14.57 19.19
C SER A 92 28.99 14.86 18.36
N MET A 93 28.68 16.15 18.17
CA MET A 93 27.57 16.61 17.34
C MET A 93 27.81 16.30 15.85
N GLU A 94 29.03 16.53 15.35
CA GLU A 94 29.41 16.22 13.97
C GLU A 94 29.34 14.71 13.70
N ARG A 95 29.87 13.87 14.60
CA ARG A 95 29.78 12.41 14.49
C ARG A 95 28.32 11.95 14.44
N PHE A 96 27.49 12.45 15.35
CA PHE A 96 26.06 12.11 15.36
C PHE A 96 25.34 12.53 14.07
N PHE A 97 25.63 13.74 13.57
CA PHE A 97 25.10 14.21 12.30
C PHE A 97 25.45 13.25 11.15
N LEU A 98 26.72 12.85 11.02
CA LEU A 98 27.17 11.92 9.98
C LEU A 98 26.53 10.54 10.12
N ASP A 99 26.41 10.03 11.34
CA ASP A 99 25.75 8.75 11.61
C ASP A 99 24.27 8.78 11.20
N GLN A 100 23.55 9.83 11.59
CA GLN A 100 22.13 10.00 11.24
C GLN A 100 21.93 10.22 9.74
N LEU A 101 22.83 10.96 9.08
CA LEU A 101 22.77 11.19 7.64
C LEU A 101 23.00 9.87 6.87
N THR A 102 24.02 9.11 7.25
CA THR A 102 24.32 7.80 6.66
C THR A 102 23.16 6.82 6.87
N LEU A 103 22.56 6.83 8.07
CA LEU A 103 21.38 6.03 8.38
C LEU A 103 20.20 6.42 7.48
N ALA A 104 19.93 7.71 7.30
CA ALA A 104 18.86 8.19 6.43
C ALA A 104 19.07 7.75 4.98
N GLU A 105 20.28 7.94 4.44
CA GLU A 105 20.62 7.51 3.08
C GLU A 105 20.48 5.99 2.89
N THR A 106 20.95 5.23 3.87
CA THR A 106 20.80 3.76 3.86
C THR A 106 19.33 3.35 3.85
N LEU A 107 18.49 4.01 4.65
CA LEU A 107 17.05 3.74 4.69
C LEU A 107 16.36 4.10 3.36
N ILE A 108 16.74 5.22 2.74
CA ILE A 108 16.18 5.63 1.44
C ILE A 108 16.55 4.61 0.35
N SER A 109 17.77 4.08 0.37
CA SER A 109 18.21 3.07 -0.60
C SER A 109 17.43 1.75 -0.51
N ARG A 110 16.75 1.47 0.61
CA ARG A 110 15.91 0.27 0.80
C ARG A 110 14.50 0.40 0.21
N GLY A 111 14.06 1.61 -0.13
CA GLY A 111 12.78 1.88 -0.77
C GLY A 111 11.74 2.58 0.11
N GLU A 112 10.55 2.77 -0.45
CA GLU A 112 9.52 3.69 0.06
C GLU A 112 9.01 3.37 1.48
N GLU A 113 9.01 2.09 1.87
CA GLU A 113 8.61 1.65 3.22
C GLU A 113 9.47 2.29 4.32
N TYR A 114 10.73 2.61 4.00
CA TYR A 114 11.71 3.16 4.93
C TYR A 114 11.83 4.68 4.85
N TYR A 115 10.98 5.36 4.05
CA TYR A 115 11.03 6.82 3.95
C TYR A 115 10.66 7.51 5.26
N VAL A 116 9.66 7.02 6.01
CA VAL A 116 9.29 7.59 7.32
C VAL A 116 10.47 7.56 8.31
N PRO A 117 11.12 6.41 8.58
CA PRO A 117 12.27 6.39 9.47
C PRO A 117 13.49 7.13 8.90
N ALA A 118 13.65 7.20 7.56
CA ALA A 118 14.71 8.00 6.95
C ALA A 118 14.54 9.50 7.21
N VAL A 119 13.34 10.04 7.01
CA VAL A 119 13.02 11.44 7.32
C VAL A 119 13.25 11.73 8.80
N LEU A 120 12.93 10.77 9.68
CA LEU A 120 13.18 10.90 11.12
C LEU A 120 14.67 11.00 11.45
N ALA A 121 15.51 10.13 10.86
CA ALA A 121 16.97 10.18 11.02
C ALA A 121 17.52 11.49 10.47
N PHE A 122 17.09 11.91 9.28
CA PHE A 122 17.49 13.19 8.70
C PHE A 122 17.07 14.39 9.55
N TYR A 123 15.87 14.37 10.14
CA TYR A 123 15.43 15.43 11.05
C TYR A 123 16.32 15.55 12.29
N LYS A 124 16.78 14.42 12.86
CA LYS A 124 17.77 14.42 13.94
C LYS A 124 19.12 15.02 13.51
N ALA A 125 19.57 14.69 12.30
CA ALA A 125 20.76 15.30 11.71
C ALA A 125 20.58 16.81 11.49
N PHE A 126 19.40 17.24 11.04
CA PHE A 126 19.09 18.63 10.76
C PHE A 126 19.13 19.51 12.01
N ILE A 127 18.57 19.06 13.13
CA ILE A 127 18.55 19.85 14.37
C ILE A 127 19.90 19.93 15.09
N SER A 128 20.81 19.00 14.78
CA SER A 128 22.19 18.96 15.29
C SER A 128 23.15 19.71 14.37
N PHE A 129 22.70 20.22 13.22
CA PHE A 129 23.57 20.93 12.28
C PHE A 129 23.62 22.43 12.58
N PRO A 130 24.82 23.06 12.68
CA PRO A 130 24.95 24.49 12.99
C PRO A 130 24.38 25.43 11.92
N ARG A 131 24.35 25.01 10.64
CA ARG A 131 23.90 25.82 9.48
C ARG A 131 22.78 25.13 8.69
N PRO A 132 21.58 24.96 9.26
CA PRO A 132 20.52 24.13 8.69
C PRO A 132 20.10 24.51 7.25
N GLN A 133 20.24 25.78 6.86
CA GLN A 133 19.88 26.28 5.52
C GLN A 133 20.75 25.69 4.40
N GLU A 134 22.05 25.47 4.67
CA GLU A 134 22.97 24.88 3.69
C GLU A 134 22.64 23.41 3.48
N LEU A 135 22.38 22.68 4.57
CA LEU A 135 22.00 21.28 4.53
C LEU A 135 20.71 21.08 3.72
N LEU A 136 19.73 21.97 3.89
CA LEU A 136 18.47 21.94 3.16
C LEU A 136 18.66 22.08 1.63
N THR A 137 19.60 22.92 1.22
CA THR A 137 19.89 23.19 -0.19
C THR A 137 20.48 21.96 -0.87
N VAL A 138 21.46 21.31 -0.24
CA VAL A 138 22.07 20.08 -0.77
C VAL A 138 21.05 18.93 -0.75
N TYR A 139 20.30 18.78 0.34
CA TYR A 139 19.33 17.71 0.50
C TYR A 139 18.26 17.72 -0.59
N ARG A 140 17.78 18.91 -1.00
CA ARG A 140 16.86 19.07 -2.13
C ARG A 140 17.40 18.51 -3.45
N GLN A 141 18.72 18.57 -3.65
CA GLN A 141 19.36 18.17 -4.90
C GLN A 141 19.60 16.67 -4.98
N ILE A 142 19.91 16.03 -3.84
CA ILE A 142 20.41 14.65 -3.82
C ILE A 142 19.34 13.61 -3.43
N GLN A 143 18.21 14.03 -2.85
CA GLN A 143 17.19 13.10 -2.35
C GLN A 143 15.94 13.01 -3.24
N PRO A 144 15.23 11.87 -3.20
CA PRO A 144 13.93 11.75 -3.85
C PRO A 144 12.93 12.82 -3.38
N THR A 145 12.14 13.36 -4.31
CA THR A 145 11.17 14.43 -4.06
C THR A 145 10.21 14.08 -2.93
N GLU A 146 9.77 12.82 -2.88
CA GLU A 146 8.81 12.31 -1.90
C GLU A 146 9.35 12.44 -0.46
N VAL A 147 10.63 12.12 -0.26
CA VAL A 147 11.29 12.20 1.06
C VAL A 147 11.45 13.66 1.47
N TYR A 148 11.87 14.51 0.54
CA TYR A 148 12.03 15.94 0.76
C TYR A 148 10.70 16.63 1.13
N GLU A 149 9.61 16.30 0.44
CA GLU A 149 8.27 16.82 0.73
C GLU A 149 7.80 16.42 2.14
N MET A 150 7.96 15.14 2.51
CA MET A 150 7.62 14.66 3.86
C MET A 150 8.44 15.37 4.94
N PHE A 151 9.73 15.59 4.70
CA PHE A 151 10.59 16.32 5.62
C PHE A 151 10.16 17.78 5.79
N MET A 152 9.83 18.47 4.70
CA MET A 152 9.35 19.85 4.75
C MET A 152 8.05 19.99 5.51
N GLU A 153 7.14 19.02 5.38
CA GLU A 153 5.90 18.99 6.15
C GLU A 153 6.16 18.89 7.67
N VAL A 154 7.14 18.10 8.08
CA VAL A 154 7.56 17.98 9.49
C VAL A 154 8.09 19.31 10.01
N ILE A 155 9.04 19.93 9.30
CA ILE A 155 9.60 21.22 9.70
C ILE A 155 8.48 22.27 9.81
N ALA A 156 7.59 22.34 8.82
CA ALA A 156 6.48 23.29 8.82
C ALA A 156 5.55 23.07 10.02
N THR A 157 5.27 21.82 10.37
CA THR A 157 4.45 21.47 11.55
C THR A 157 5.15 21.89 12.85
N GLN A 158 6.47 21.71 12.96
CA GLN A 158 7.22 22.06 14.16
C GLN A 158 7.39 23.58 14.33
N LEU A 159 7.75 24.30 13.26
CA LEU A 159 7.86 25.76 13.28
C LEU A 159 6.49 26.44 13.44
N GLY A 160 5.44 25.90 12.84
CA GLY A 160 4.07 26.41 12.98
C GLY A 160 3.43 26.07 14.34
N GLY A 161 3.80 24.94 14.94
CA GLY A 161 3.29 24.47 16.23
C GLY A 161 3.71 25.35 17.42
N ALA A 162 4.91 25.93 17.36
CA ALA A 162 5.41 26.86 18.39
C ALA A 162 4.59 28.17 18.48
N GLY A 163 3.79 28.52 17.46
CA GLY A 163 2.90 29.69 17.44
C GLY A 163 1.41 29.38 17.57
N ALA A 164 1.02 28.10 17.56
CA ALA A 164 -0.38 27.67 17.54
C ALA A 164 -0.90 27.14 18.89
N ALA A 165 -0.01 26.74 19.80
CA ALA A 165 -0.38 26.23 21.14
C ALA A 165 -1.02 27.27 22.07
N SER A 166 -1.15 28.54 21.65
CA SER A 166 -1.81 29.61 22.43
C SER A 166 -3.01 30.25 21.72
N ARG A 167 -3.53 29.64 20.64
CA ARG A 167 -4.76 30.13 19.99
C ARG A 167 -5.85 29.05 19.92
N SER A 168 -6.76 29.22 20.88
CA SER A 168 -8.20 28.97 20.83
C SER A 168 -8.72 27.53 20.92
N ALA A 169 -9.03 27.15 22.16
CA ALA A 169 -10.36 26.64 22.48
C ALA A 169 -11.39 27.78 22.42
N GLN A 170 -12.20 27.85 21.36
CA GLN A 170 -13.64 28.17 21.43
C GLN A 170 -14.34 28.02 20.07
N PRO A 171 -15.63 27.64 20.06
CA PRO A 171 -16.37 27.29 18.85
C PRO A 171 -16.95 28.53 18.20
N ARG A 172 -16.83 28.65 16.88
CA ARG A 172 -17.65 29.55 16.08
C ARG A 172 -18.23 28.80 14.91
N GLY A 173 -19.55 28.82 14.85
CA GLY A 173 -20.34 28.25 13.78
C GLY A 173 -20.21 29.01 12.47
N ASN A 174 -20.75 28.33 11.46
CA ASN A 174 -21.25 28.84 10.18
C ASN A 174 -20.20 29.00 9.06
N ALA A 175 -19.94 27.88 8.38
CA ALA A 175 -19.69 27.77 6.94
C ALA A 175 -20.29 26.42 6.53
N ILE A 176 -21.55 26.31 6.11
CA ILE A 176 -22.11 26.51 4.76
C ILE A 176 -21.22 25.91 3.65
N LEU A 177 -21.79 24.90 2.99
CA LEU A 177 -21.42 24.22 1.75
C LEU A 177 -20.37 23.08 1.83
N GLU A 178 -20.72 22.01 2.53
CA GLU A 178 -20.43 20.66 2.05
C GLU A 178 -21.74 20.11 1.47
N GLU A 179 -21.84 20.14 0.14
CA GLU A 179 -22.98 19.65 -0.62
C GLU A 179 -23.04 18.12 -0.51
N ILE A 180 -24.07 17.66 0.19
CA ILE A 180 -24.47 16.27 0.32
C ILE A 180 -25.05 15.85 -1.03
N ASP A 181 -24.27 15.20 -1.90
CA ASP A 181 -24.84 14.44 -3.01
C ASP A 181 -25.28 13.06 -2.50
N GLN A 182 -26.58 12.96 -2.23
CA GLN A 182 -27.22 11.73 -1.82
C GLN A 182 -28.40 11.46 -2.74
N SER A 183 -28.18 10.66 -3.79
CA SER A 183 -29.25 9.85 -4.38
C SER A 183 -28.74 8.78 -5.36
N ASP A 184 -28.55 7.56 -4.85
CA ASP A 184 -28.96 6.36 -5.57
C ASP A 184 -29.87 5.55 -4.59
N PRO A 185 -31.12 5.21 -4.97
CA PRO A 185 -32.05 4.51 -4.08
C PRO A 185 -31.66 3.02 -3.92
N PRO A 186 -31.95 2.39 -2.76
CA PRO A 186 -31.81 0.94 -2.62
C PRO A 186 -32.86 0.21 -3.48
N PRO A 187 -32.55 -0.98 -4.02
CA PRO A 187 -33.51 -1.75 -4.81
C PRO A 187 -34.71 -2.23 -3.95
N PRO A 188 -35.94 -2.31 -4.52
CA PRO A 188 -37.14 -2.66 -3.77
C PRO A 188 -37.16 -4.14 -3.33
N SER A 189 -37.56 -4.36 -2.08
CA SER A 189 -37.76 -5.64 -1.42
C SER A 189 -38.77 -6.54 -2.16
N ALA A 190 -38.44 -7.83 -2.27
CA ALA A 190 -39.36 -8.88 -2.70
C ALA A 190 -40.49 -9.11 -1.66
N PRO A 191 -41.69 -9.59 -2.06
CA PRO A 191 -42.85 -9.68 -1.16
C PRO A 191 -42.70 -10.79 -0.11
N GLN A 192 -42.96 -10.46 1.14
CA GLN A 192 -43.20 -11.44 2.21
C GLN A 192 -44.63 -12.00 2.10
N VAL A 193 -44.74 -13.31 1.93
CA VAL A 193 -45.98 -14.08 2.17
C VAL A 193 -45.83 -14.75 3.54
N ASN A 194 -46.72 -14.37 4.46
CA ASN A 194 -46.82 -14.93 5.80
C ASN A 194 -47.82 -16.10 5.78
N GLY A 195 -47.46 -17.25 6.35
CA GLY A 195 -48.35 -18.39 6.54
C GLY A 195 -47.77 -19.38 7.56
N GLN A 196 -48.42 -19.45 8.73
CA GLN A 196 -48.12 -20.38 9.83
C GLN A 196 -48.22 -21.86 9.39
N THR A 197 -47.36 -22.73 9.93
CA THR A 197 -47.75 -23.96 10.65
C THR A 197 -46.53 -24.71 11.20
N SER A 198 -46.69 -25.17 12.44
CA SER A 198 -45.81 -25.97 13.29
C SER A 198 -45.32 -27.29 12.68
N SER A 199 -44.09 -27.71 13.01
CA SER A 199 -43.80 -29.01 13.66
C SER A 199 -42.29 -29.29 13.81
N GLN A 200 -42.00 -30.04 14.86
CA GLN A 200 -40.72 -30.49 15.39
C GLN A 200 -39.90 -31.34 14.40
N THR A 201 -38.56 -31.32 14.50
CA THR A 201 -37.70 -32.53 14.57
C THR A 201 -36.19 -32.19 14.43
N SER A 202 -35.38 -33.07 15.03
CA SER A 202 -33.98 -33.05 15.44
C SER A 202 -32.88 -32.96 14.35
N SER A 203 -31.68 -32.54 14.80
CA SER A 203 -30.31 -32.69 14.25
C SER A 203 -29.95 -34.11 13.72
N PRO A 204 -28.74 -34.43 13.17
CA PRO A 204 -27.48 -33.65 13.05
C PRO A 204 -26.58 -33.84 11.77
N LYS A 205 -25.49 -33.04 11.72
CA LYS A 205 -24.12 -33.24 11.15
C LYS A 205 -23.89 -33.66 9.68
N SER A 206 -22.98 -32.95 8.99
CA SER A 206 -21.87 -33.52 8.18
C SER A 206 -21.04 -32.47 7.43
N GLY A 207 -19.70 -32.45 7.67
CA GLY A 207 -18.56 -32.08 6.77
C GLY A 207 -18.53 -30.69 6.10
N GLY A 208 -17.41 -30.01 5.85
CA GLY A 208 -15.98 -30.32 5.96
C GLY A 208 -15.23 -29.46 4.91
N SER A 209 -14.01 -29.02 5.24
CA SER A 209 -13.02 -28.32 4.39
C SER A 209 -13.27 -26.83 4.12
N GLY A 210 -12.35 -25.89 4.34
CA GLY A 210 -10.96 -25.92 4.79
C GLY A 210 -10.40 -24.50 4.62
N THR A 211 -10.01 -23.86 5.72
CA THR A 211 -9.28 -22.58 5.74
C THR A 211 -7.84 -22.86 6.17
N SER A 212 -6.86 -22.50 5.34
CA SER A 212 -5.43 -22.60 5.66
C SER A 212 -4.92 -21.25 6.18
N TYR A 213 -4.48 -21.21 7.44
CA TYR A 213 -3.52 -20.22 7.93
C TYR A 213 -2.30 -20.95 8.47
N VAL A 214 -1.12 -20.48 8.04
CA VAL A 214 0.20 -20.97 8.44
C VAL A 214 0.59 -20.29 9.76
N GLN A 215 0.99 -21.11 10.73
CA GLN A 215 1.43 -20.70 12.06
C GLN A 215 2.97 -20.65 12.12
N VAL A 216 3.50 -19.56 12.68
CA VAL A 216 4.92 -19.32 12.93
C VAL A 216 5.26 -19.84 14.34
N GLU A 217 6.14 -20.83 14.45
CA GLU A 217 6.71 -21.29 15.73
C GLU A 217 8.05 -20.60 16.01
N ARG A 218 8.19 -20.13 17.26
CA ARG A 218 9.43 -19.70 17.92
C ARG A 218 9.77 -20.76 18.97
N PRO A 219 11.01 -21.24 19.12
CA PRO A 219 11.37 -22.09 20.25
C PRO A 219 11.94 -21.26 21.40
N GLN A 220 11.40 -21.45 22.60
CA GLN A 220 12.13 -21.33 23.87
C GLN A 220 12.26 -22.73 24.47
N GLY A 221 13.41 -22.98 25.10
CA GLY A 221 13.85 -24.32 25.49
C GLY A 221 13.32 -24.84 26.82
N SER A 222 13.69 -26.09 27.09
CA SER A 222 13.72 -26.71 28.42
C SER A 222 14.49 -28.04 28.34
N SER A 223 15.40 -28.27 29.30
CA SER A 223 16.12 -29.52 29.56
C SER A 223 15.19 -30.74 29.78
N PRO A 224 15.74 -31.97 29.81
CA PRO A 224 16.16 -32.55 31.10
C PRO A 224 17.44 -33.44 31.07
N ALA A 225 17.94 -33.67 32.29
CA ALA A 225 18.95 -34.64 32.77
C ALA A 225 18.59 -36.12 32.42
N ALA A 226 19.40 -37.17 32.53
CA ALA A 226 20.76 -37.49 33.02
C ALA A 226 21.12 -38.88 32.44
N ASP A 227 22.40 -39.20 32.24
CA ASP A 227 22.92 -40.56 32.52
C ASP A 227 24.45 -40.58 32.70
N THR A 228 24.94 -41.67 33.27
CA THR A 228 26.00 -41.79 34.27
C THR A 228 27.33 -42.37 33.73
N ALA A 229 28.44 -42.01 34.42
CA ALA A 229 29.73 -42.74 34.60
C ALA A 229 30.91 -42.63 33.58
N ARG A 230 31.91 -41.79 33.98
CA ARG A 230 33.31 -42.12 34.45
C ARG A 230 34.31 -42.86 33.52
N PRO A 231 35.67 -42.75 33.68
CA PRO A 231 36.58 -41.67 34.14
C PRO A 231 37.65 -41.26 33.08
N GLN A 232 38.40 -40.19 33.38
CA GLN A 232 39.60 -39.74 32.66
C GLN A 232 40.76 -40.76 32.67
N PRO A 233 41.77 -40.54 31.80
CA PRO A 233 43.09 -40.23 32.36
C PRO A 233 43.81 -39.04 31.71
N SER A 234 44.66 -38.47 32.55
CA SER A 234 45.62 -37.38 32.44
C SER A 234 46.67 -37.52 31.32
N ALA A 235 47.11 -36.38 30.78
CA ALA A 235 48.41 -36.08 30.17
C ALA A 235 48.21 -34.77 29.36
N GLU A 236 49.11 -33.81 29.20
CA GLU A 236 50.47 -33.55 29.65
C GLU A 236 50.80 -32.14 29.10
N SER A 237 51.73 -31.44 29.77
CA SER A 237 52.58 -30.29 29.37
C SER A 237 52.50 -29.74 27.91
N SER A 238 52.70 -28.47 27.61
CA SER A 238 53.92 -27.68 27.86
C SER A 238 53.74 -26.24 27.33
N ASP A 239 54.43 -25.28 27.93
CA ASP A 239 54.53 -23.85 27.61
C ASP A 239 54.85 -23.49 26.13
N PRO A 240 54.57 -22.25 25.69
CA PRO A 240 55.42 -21.50 24.77
C PRO A 240 56.38 -20.59 25.56
N PRO A 241 57.67 -20.50 25.19
CA PRO A 241 58.08 -19.23 24.59
C PRO A 241 59.27 -19.35 23.62
N GLU A 242 59.27 -18.60 22.52
CA GLU A 242 60.55 -18.11 22.00
C GLU A 242 60.45 -16.75 21.31
N SER A 243 61.40 -15.92 21.73
CA SER A 243 61.78 -14.57 21.37
C SER A 243 62.56 -14.47 20.05
N ALA A 244 62.77 -13.22 19.61
CA ALA A 244 63.65 -12.73 18.52
C ALA A 244 63.08 -13.00 17.11
N ILE A 245 62.89 -11.99 16.26
CA ILE A 245 63.79 -10.89 15.86
C ILE A 245 62.97 -9.60 15.64
#